data_AF-A0A4U6MMD4-F1
#
_entry.id   AF-A0A4U6MMD4-F1
#
_cell.length_a   1.000
_cell.length_b   1.000
_cell.length_c   1.000
_cell.angle_alpha   90.00
_cell.angle_beta   90.00
_cell.angle_gamma   90.00
#
_symmetry.space_group_name_H-M   'P 1'
#
loop_
_entity.id
_entity.type
_entity.pdbx_description
1 polymer ?
#
loop_
_entity_poly.entity_id
_entity_poly.type
_entity_poly.pdbx_seq_one_letter_code
_entity_poly.pdbx_strand_id
1 'polypeptide(L)'
;MDVNRYFCTALLIATAGFFAASASAAESVAPQCESGPRDMEYIYEHGAQTRCFYPAMTLEETYQALRKARSDRQNLTPTLTPGKDRKIENLGDTDLVEYVWKGKNNLHITQNFPGGMTEFMFTVDKSGTTVTEIGHPD
;
A
#
# COMPACT_ATOMS: atom_id res chain seq x y z
N MET A 1 20.57 75.22 -29.67
CA MET A 1 21.85 74.50 -29.51
C MET A 1 22.10 74.40 -28.01
N ASP A 2 22.19 73.28 -27.32
CA ASP A 2 21.94 71.86 -27.59
C ASP A 2 21.98 71.14 -26.22
N VAL A 3 21.01 70.26 -25.96
CA VAL A 3 21.17 68.84 -25.55
C VAL A 3 21.94 68.56 -24.23
N ASN A 4 21.24 68.24 -23.12
CA ASN A 4 20.81 66.88 -22.68
C ASN A 4 21.97 65.93 -22.27
N ARG A 5 22.07 65.51 -20.99
CA ARG A 5 21.85 64.10 -20.58
C ARG A 5 22.13 63.74 -19.11
N TYR A 6 21.04 63.31 -18.46
CA TYR A 6 20.80 62.02 -17.78
C TYR A 6 21.72 61.47 -16.66
N PHE A 7 21.05 61.37 -15.50
CA PHE A 7 21.13 60.35 -14.44
C PHE A 7 21.48 58.93 -14.93
N CYS A 8 22.26 58.20 -14.13
CA CYS A 8 22.15 56.74 -14.00
C CYS A 8 22.56 56.28 -12.59
N THR A 9 21.56 56.02 -11.75
CA THR A 9 21.69 55.26 -10.50
C THR A 9 21.81 53.78 -10.87
N ALA A 10 22.91 53.12 -10.47
CA ALA A 10 23.11 51.70 -10.73
C ALA A 10 22.27 50.85 -9.76
N LEU A 11 21.39 50.00 -10.30
CA LEU A 11 20.59 49.02 -9.56
C LEU A 11 21.28 47.65 -9.70
N LEU A 12 21.77 47.10 -8.59
CA LEU A 12 22.30 45.73 -8.50
C LEU A 12 21.12 44.77 -8.32
N ILE A 13 20.86 43.93 -9.32
CA ILE A 13 19.85 42.85 -9.25
C ILE A 13 20.58 41.56 -8.88
N ALA A 14 20.36 41.06 -7.67
CA ALA A 14 20.78 39.73 -7.25
C ALA A 14 19.74 38.71 -7.73
N THR A 15 20.06 37.95 -8.78
CA THR A 15 19.21 36.85 -9.25
C THR A 15 19.44 35.62 -8.37
N ALA A 16 18.53 35.36 -7.43
CA ALA A 16 18.45 34.08 -6.74
C ALA A 16 17.96 33.02 -7.74
N GLY A 17 18.86 32.12 -8.15
CA GLY A 17 18.52 30.98 -8.99
C GLY A 17 17.59 30.02 -8.24
N PHE A 18 16.33 29.97 -8.65
CA PHE A 18 15.39 28.93 -8.23
C PHE A 18 15.80 27.61 -8.88
N PHE A 19 16.55 26.78 -8.17
CA PHE A 19 16.65 25.36 -8.51
C PHE A 19 15.32 24.71 -8.14
N ALA A 20 14.43 24.58 -9.13
CA ALA A 20 13.26 23.73 -9.00
C ALA A 20 13.76 22.28 -8.93
N ALA A 21 13.77 21.70 -7.72
CA ALA A 21 13.96 20.27 -7.54
C ALA A 21 12.73 19.56 -8.11
N SER A 22 12.85 19.05 -9.33
CA SER A 22 11.87 18.16 -9.93
C SER A 22 11.89 16.84 -9.17
N ALA A 23 10.96 16.67 -8.23
CA ALA A 23 10.65 15.38 -7.65
C ALA A 23 10.04 14.51 -8.78
N SER A 24 10.83 13.61 -9.35
CA SER A 24 10.25 12.55 -10.18
C SER A 24 9.44 11.65 -9.25
N ALA A 25 8.12 11.72 -9.32
CA ALA A 25 7.28 10.69 -8.75
C ALA A 25 7.68 9.38 -9.43
N ALA A 26 8.35 8.48 -8.68
CA ALA A 26 8.67 7.16 -9.19
C ALA A 26 7.35 6.48 -9.57
N GLU A 27 7.21 6.13 -10.83
CA GLU A 27 6.04 5.39 -11.32
C GLU A 27 5.97 4.06 -10.54
N SER A 28 4.84 3.81 -9.86
CA SER A 28 4.68 2.60 -9.07
C SER A 28 4.67 1.38 -10.00
N VAL A 29 5.66 0.50 -9.85
CA VAL A 29 5.72 -0.77 -10.58
C VAL A 29 4.49 -1.62 -10.21
N ALA A 30 3.83 -2.20 -11.21
CA ALA A 30 2.68 -3.06 -10.99
C ALA A 30 3.06 -4.29 -10.13
N PRO A 31 2.16 -4.78 -9.26
CA PRO A 31 2.45 -5.97 -8.47
C PRO A 31 2.61 -7.20 -9.36
N GLN A 32 3.54 -8.08 -8.97
CA GLN A 32 3.80 -9.36 -9.61
C GLN A 32 3.06 -10.45 -8.85
N CYS A 33 2.02 -11.02 -9.45
CA CYS A 33 1.12 -11.96 -8.77
C CYS A 33 1.18 -13.37 -9.38
N GLU A 34 1.11 -14.37 -8.49
CA GLU A 34 1.01 -15.79 -8.80
C GLU A 34 -0.16 -16.40 -8.03
N SER A 35 -0.93 -17.27 -8.68
CA SER A 35 -2.00 -18.02 -8.04
C SER A 35 -1.52 -19.43 -7.71
N GLY A 36 -1.96 -19.95 -6.57
CA GLY A 36 -1.74 -21.34 -6.19
C GLY A 36 -2.55 -22.33 -7.04
N PRO A 37 -2.46 -23.64 -6.72
CA PRO A 37 -3.25 -24.67 -7.38
C PRO A 37 -4.75 -24.37 -7.34
N ARG A 38 -5.44 -24.69 -8.44
CA ARG A 38 -6.90 -24.48 -8.60
C ARG A 38 -7.71 -25.78 -8.48
N ASP A 39 -7.04 -26.84 -8.07
CA ASP A 39 -7.67 -28.11 -7.77
C ASP A 39 -8.56 -27.98 -6.54
N MET A 40 -9.77 -28.54 -6.59
CA MET A 40 -10.76 -28.35 -5.53
C MET A 40 -10.36 -29.05 -4.23
N GLU A 41 -9.78 -30.24 -4.30
CA GLU A 41 -9.30 -30.96 -3.11
C GLU A 41 -8.18 -30.15 -2.43
N TYR A 42 -7.23 -29.64 -3.21
CA TYR A 42 -6.19 -28.75 -2.70
C TYR A 42 -6.77 -27.47 -2.07
N ILE A 43 -7.77 -26.83 -2.69
CA ILE A 43 -8.39 -25.61 -2.15
C ILE A 43 -9.09 -25.89 -0.82
N TYR A 44 -9.78 -27.02 -0.68
CA TYR A 44 -10.42 -27.37 0.60
C TYR A 44 -9.39 -27.61 1.71
N GLU A 45 -8.24 -28.22 1.39
CA GLU A 45 -7.19 -28.51 2.38
C GLU A 45 -6.30 -27.31 2.72
N HIS A 46 -6.04 -26.43 1.76
CA HIS A 46 -5.00 -25.38 1.87
C HIS A 46 -5.50 -23.96 1.60
N GLY A 47 -6.78 -23.80 1.25
CA GLY A 47 -7.34 -22.53 0.79
C GLY A 47 -6.93 -22.17 -0.63
N ALA A 48 -7.71 -21.29 -1.26
CA ALA A 48 -7.37 -20.68 -2.53
C ALA A 48 -6.33 -19.58 -2.30
N GLN A 49 -5.11 -19.78 -2.80
CA GLN A 49 -3.97 -18.91 -2.50
C GLN A 49 -3.64 -17.99 -3.69
N THR A 50 -3.36 -16.73 -3.39
CA THR A 50 -2.72 -15.78 -4.32
C THR A 50 -1.59 -15.06 -3.61
N ARG A 51 -0.43 -14.98 -4.25
CA ARG A 51 0.74 -14.28 -3.72
C ARG A 51 1.13 -13.16 -4.67
N CYS A 52 1.26 -11.95 -4.15
CA CYS A 52 1.62 -10.76 -4.91
C CYS A 52 2.84 -10.08 -4.29
N PHE A 53 3.86 -9.81 -5.09
CA PHE A 53 5.01 -9.01 -4.71
C PHE A 53 4.87 -7.58 -5.21
N TYR A 54 5.06 -6.61 -4.32
CA TYR A 54 5.01 -5.17 -4.56
C TYR A 54 6.42 -4.58 -4.44
N PRO A 55 7.14 -4.39 -5.56
CA PRO A 55 8.52 -3.93 -5.54
C PRO A 55 8.64 -2.52 -4.96
N ALA A 56 9.66 -2.31 -4.13
CA ALA A 56 10.01 -1.04 -3.48
C ALA A 56 8.88 -0.39 -2.66
N MET A 57 7.79 -1.10 -2.39
CA MET A 57 6.71 -0.61 -1.54
C MET A 57 6.90 -1.08 -0.09
N THR A 58 6.66 -0.15 0.83
CA THR A 58 6.52 -0.45 2.26
C THR A 58 5.22 -1.23 2.53
N LEU A 59 5.07 -1.76 3.75
CA LEU A 59 3.85 -2.45 4.15
C LEU A 59 2.62 -1.56 4.04
N GLU A 60 2.73 -0.30 4.49
CA GLU A 60 1.61 0.63 4.48
C GLU A 60 1.20 1.02 3.06
N GLU A 61 2.17 1.31 2.18
CA GLU A 61 1.89 1.58 0.76
C GLU A 61 1.26 0.38 0.08
N THR A 62 1.78 -0.82 0.36
CA THR A 62 1.25 -2.08 -0.19
C THR A 62 -0.17 -2.35 0.29
N TYR A 63 -0.44 -2.13 1.59
CA TYR A 63 -1.78 -2.23 2.15
C TYR A 63 -2.76 -1.28 1.46
N GLN A 64 -2.37 -0.01 1.25
CA GLN A 64 -3.22 0.96 0.56
C GLN A 64 -3.44 0.59 -0.90
N ALA A 65 -2.40 0.11 -1.59
CA ALA A 65 -2.49 -0.33 -2.97
C ALA A 65 -3.44 -1.52 -3.12
N LEU A 66 -3.28 -2.56 -2.28
CA LEU A 66 -4.17 -3.72 -2.22
C LEU A 66 -5.61 -3.27 -1.95
N ARG A 67 -5.84 -2.52 -0.87
CA ARG A 67 -7.17 -2.05 -0.48
C ARG A 67 -7.83 -1.22 -1.58
N LYS A 68 -7.08 -0.37 -2.29
CA LYS A 68 -7.60 0.45 -3.39
C LYS A 68 -7.99 -0.38 -4.62
N ALA A 69 -7.26 -1.47 -4.90
CA ALA A 69 -7.53 -2.35 -6.04
C ALA A 69 -8.76 -3.25 -5.81
N ARG A 70 -9.11 -3.50 -4.56
CA ARG A 70 -10.22 -4.37 -4.17
C ARG A 70 -11.60 -3.72 -4.32
N SER A 71 -12.58 -4.53 -4.72
CA SER A 71 -14.01 -4.16 -4.75
C SER A 71 -14.65 -4.19 -3.37
N ASP A 72 -14.16 -5.04 -2.47
CA ASP A 72 -14.64 -5.29 -1.10
C ASP A 72 -13.81 -4.54 -0.04
N ARG A 73 -13.22 -3.40 -0.41
CA ARG A 73 -12.32 -2.60 0.42
C ARG A 73 -12.91 -2.12 1.75
N GLN A 74 -14.23 -2.17 1.90
CA GLN A 74 -14.95 -1.85 3.14
C GLN A 74 -14.66 -2.87 4.26
N ASN A 75 -14.25 -4.08 3.90
CA ASN A 75 -13.88 -5.15 4.84
C ASN A 75 -12.49 -4.92 5.47
N LEU A 76 -11.80 -3.84 5.10
CA LEU A 76 -10.47 -3.46 5.59
C LEU A 76 -10.48 -2.01 6.09
N THR A 77 -9.77 -1.73 7.19
CA THR A 77 -9.70 -0.37 7.75
C THR A 77 -9.05 0.59 6.76
N PRO A 78 -9.47 1.87 6.70
CA PRO A 78 -8.84 2.84 5.80
C PRO A 78 -7.36 3.06 6.08
N THR A 79 -6.92 2.88 7.33
CA THR A 79 -5.55 3.08 7.76
C THR A 79 -5.09 1.96 8.69
N LEU A 80 -3.79 1.69 8.67
CA LEU A 80 -3.13 0.82 9.63
C LEU A 80 -2.62 1.65 10.82
N THR A 81 -2.39 0.98 11.94
CA THR A 81 -1.62 1.53 13.06
C THR A 81 -0.44 0.58 13.30
N PRO A 82 0.77 0.91 12.80
CA PRO A 82 1.91 0.01 12.84
C PRO A 82 2.22 -0.51 14.24
N GLY A 83 2.45 -1.82 14.34
CA GLY A 83 2.80 -2.50 15.59
C GLY A 83 1.67 -2.58 16.63
N LYS A 84 0.43 -2.19 16.28
CA LYS A 84 -0.72 -2.28 17.18
C LYS A 84 -1.76 -3.26 16.63
N ASP A 85 -1.95 -4.34 17.37
CA ASP A 85 -3.00 -5.31 17.10
C ASP A 85 -4.38 -4.69 17.28
N ARG A 86 -5.33 -5.13 16.45
CA ARG A 86 -6.71 -4.64 16.47
C ARG A 86 -7.68 -5.76 16.14
N LYS A 87 -8.85 -5.72 16.77
CA LYS A 87 -9.99 -6.60 16.53
C LYS A 87 -11.22 -5.73 16.32
N ILE A 88 -11.97 -5.96 15.25
CA ILE A 88 -13.12 -5.15 14.86
C ILE A 88 -14.26 -6.08 14.44
N GLU A 89 -15.37 -6.02 15.16
CA GLU A 89 -16.59 -6.75 14.83
C GLU A 89 -17.40 -5.97 13.79
N ASN A 90 -18.08 -6.69 12.89
CA ASN A 90 -19.02 -6.13 11.91
C ASN A 90 -18.43 -5.03 11.00
N LEU A 91 -17.18 -5.21 10.52
CA LEU A 91 -16.53 -4.28 9.60
C LEU A 91 -16.89 -4.61 8.13
N GLY A 92 -17.73 -3.78 7.52
CA GLY A 92 -18.21 -4.06 6.17
C GLY A 92 -19.12 -5.29 6.20
N ASP A 93 -18.77 -6.31 5.40
CA ASP A 93 -19.53 -7.56 5.27
C ASP A 93 -18.99 -8.69 6.16
N THR A 94 -17.94 -8.43 6.95
CA THR A 94 -17.31 -9.43 7.84
C THR A 94 -18.04 -9.52 9.17
N ASP A 95 -18.09 -10.70 9.78
CA ASP A 95 -18.45 -10.85 11.20
C ASP A 95 -17.32 -10.29 12.09
N LEU A 96 -16.06 -10.53 11.68
CA LEU A 96 -14.90 -10.11 12.44
C LEU A 96 -13.67 -9.88 11.55
N VAL A 97 -12.91 -8.81 11.84
CA VAL A 97 -11.57 -8.59 11.28
C VAL A 97 -10.54 -8.44 12.40
N GLU A 98 -9.48 -9.22 12.32
CA GLU A 98 -8.34 -9.18 13.22
C GLU A 98 -7.07 -8.77 12.48
N TYR A 99 -6.31 -7.85 13.07
CA TYR A 99 -5.01 -7.36 12.61
C TYR A 99 -3.99 -7.72 13.68
N VAL A 100 -3.01 -8.57 13.35
CA VAL A 100 -1.99 -9.05 14.26
C VAL A 100 -0.60 -8.77 13.69
N TRP A 101 0.19 -7.96 14.40
CA TRP A 101 1.54 -7.61 14.01
C TRP A 101 2.55 -8.61 14.58
N LYS A 102 3.40 -9.15 13.71
CA LYS A 102 4.53 -10.01 14.09
C LYS A 102 5.82 -9.22 13.91
N GLY A 103 6.01 -8.25 14.80
CA GLY A 103 7.04 -7.22 14.69
C GLY A 103 6.71 -6.18 13.61
N LYS A 104 7.68 -5.32 13.29
CA LYS A 104 7.47 -4.17 12.40
C LYS A 104 7.31 -4.51 10.91
N ASN A 105 7.71 -5.70 10.49
CA ASN A 105 7.80 -6.10 9.08
C ASN A 105 6.77 -7.16 8.67
N ASN A 106 5.92 -7.60 9.59
CA ASN A 106 4.92 -8.61 9.31
C ASN A 106 3.56 -8.23 9.90
N LEU A 107 2.53 -8.27 9.08
CA LEU A 107 1.14 -8.07 9.48
C LEU A 107 0.32 -9.25 8.98
N HIS A 108 -0.45 -9.86 9.87
CA HIS A 108 -1.44 -10.85 9.52
C HIS A 108 -2.83 -10.24 9.72
N ILE A 109 -3.68 -10.32 8.71
CA ILE A 109 -5.08 -9.90 8.79
C ILE A 109 -5.96 -11.10 8.55
N THR A 110 -6.90 -11.37 9.45
CA THR A 110 -7.90 -12.43 9.29
C THR A 110 -9.28 -11.78 9.20
N GLN A 111 -10.02 -12.08 8.14
CA GLN A 111 -11.41 -11.70 7.95
C GLN A 111 -12.29 -12.94 8.07
N ASN A 112 -13.24 -12.93 8.98
CA ASN A 112 -14.26 -13.97 9.10
C ASN A 112 -15.56 -13.47 8.49
N PHE A 113 -16.15 -14.30 7.63
CA PHE A 113 -17.44 -14.08 7.00
C PHE A 113 -18.38 -15.24 7.38
N PRO A 114 -19.70 -15.06 7.22
CA PRO A 114 -20.65 -16.16 7.45
C PRO A 114 -20.46 -17.41 6.58
N GLY A 115 -19.64 -17.35 5.52
CA GLY A 115 -19.40 -18.44 4.57
C GLY A 115 -17.93 -18.76 4.33
N GLY A 116 -17.07 -18.48 5.31
CA GLY A 116 -15.65 -18.76 5.24
C GLY A 116 -14.77 -17.67 5.83
N MET A 117 -13.46 -17.82 5.62
CA MET A 117 -12.46 -16.85 6.08
C MET A 117 -11.48 -16.48 4.97
N THR A 118 -10.97 -15.25 5.05
CA THR A 118 -9.89 -14.76 4.19
C THR A 118 -8.74 -14.25 5.06
N GLU A 119 -7.53 -14.69 4.75
CA GLU A 119 -6.30 -14.26 5.41
C GLU A 119 -5.44 -13.42 4.47
N PHE A 120 -4.80 -12.37 5.01
CA PHE A 120 -3.75 -11.61 4.32
C PHE A 120 -2.48 -11.57 5.16
N MET A 121 -1.40 -12.13 4.62
CA MET A 121 -0.08 -12.14 5.25
C MET A 121 0.84 -11.19 4.50
N PHE A 122 1.18 -10.08 5.13
CA PHE A 122 2.15 -9.10 4.64
C PHE A 122 3.52 -9.40 5.22
N THR A 123 4.54 -9.48 4.36
CA THR A 123 5.95 -9.64 4.77
C THR A 123 6.83 -8.67 3.99
N VAL A 124 7.59 -7.85 4.72
CA VAL A 124 8.51 -6.85 4.15
C VAL A 124 9.94 -7.36 4.16
N ASP A 125 10.63 -7.17 3.04
CA ASP A 125 12.08 -7.27 2.94
C ASP A 125 12.70 -6.00 2.35
N LYS A 126 13.99 -6.04 1.99
CA LYS A 126 14.70 -4.87 1.44
C LYS A 126 14.27 -4.49 0.02
N SER A 127 13.63 -5.40 -0.70
CA SER A 127 13.24 -5.27 -2.10
C SER A 127 11.78 -4.85 -2.27
N GLY A 128 10.93 -5.07 -1.26
CA GLY A 128 9.53 -4.67 -1.28
C GLY A 128 8.69 -5.41 -0.25
N THR A 129 7.39 -5.51 -0.52
CA THR A 129 6.43 -6.22 0.34
C THR A 129 5.76 -7.34 -0.44
N THR A 130 5.71 -8.53 0.14
CA THR A 130 4.88 -9.64 -0.35
C THR A 130 3.57 -9.66 0.42
N VAL A 131 2.46 -9.86 -0.30
CA VAL A 131 1.14 -10.20 0.28
C VAL A 131 0.78 -11.62 -0.15
N THR A 132 0.44 -12.48 0.79
CA THR A 132 -0.22 -13.76 0.51
C THR A 132 -1.66 -13.66 0.97
N GLU A 133 -2.61 -13.83 0.06
CA GLU A 133 -4.03 -13.94 0.32
C GLU A 133 -4.44 -15.42 0.29
N ILE A 134 -5.20 -15.87 1.28
CA ILE A 134 -5.71 -17.24 1.34
C ILE A 134 -7.20 -17.17 1.66
N GLY A 135 -8.03 -17.72 0.77
CA GLY A 135 -9.47 -17.87 0.99
C GLY A 135 -9.84 -19.30 1.35
N HIS A 136 -10.50 -19.48 2.49
CA HIS A 136 -11.03 -20.77 2.96
C HIS A 136 -12.56 -20.72 2.91
N PRO A 137 -13.20 -21.40 1.96
CA PRO A 137 -14.65 -21.56 1.97
C PRO A 137 -15.07 -22.54 3.06
N ASP A 138 -16.16 -22.22 3.77
CA ASP A 138 -16.82 -23.14 4.72
C ASP A 138 -17.75 -24.15 4.01
#